data_AF-A0A954LPR4-F1
#
_entry.id   AF-A0A954LPR4-F1
#
_cell.length_a   1.000
_cell.length_b   1.000
_cell.length_c   1.000
_cell.angle_alpha   90.00
_cell.angle_beta   90.00
_cell.angle_gamma   90.00
#
_symmetry.space_group_name_H-M   'P 1'
#
loop_
_entity.id
_entity.type
_entity.pdbx_description
1 polymer ?
#
loop_
_entity_poly.entity_id
_entity_poly.type
_entity_poly.pdbx_seq_one_letter_code
_entity_poly.pdbx_strand_id
1 'polypeptide(L)'
;VFDNGPKGWGHGRVGERYQDFSPFHNVSKDDPPAIVFLGSADKLIPVKTAFDFQKSMKAAGLECEVKIFEGMPHGFFNYGRNGNKPYYETVVAADRFLASLGWLSGEPTLKAPK
;
A
#
# COMPACT_ATOMS: atom_id res chain seq x y z
N VAL A 1 -4.34 2.72 -6.77
CA VAL A 1 -3.99 1.49 -7.54
C VAL A 1 -2.64 1.75 -8.17
N PHE A 2 -1.67 0.86 -7.98
CA PHE A 2 -0.28 1.08 -8.43
C PHE A 2 0.10 0.20 -9.64
N ASP A 3 -0.72 -0.78 -10.00
CA ASP A 3 -0.57 -1.59 -11.21
C ASP A 3 -1.77 -1.37 -12.13
N ASN A 4 -1.53 -0.72 -13.26
CA ASN A 4 -2.51 -0.52 -14.34
C ASN A 4 -2.12 -1.28 -15.63
N GLY A 5 -1.18 -2.22 -15.55
CA GLY A 5 -0.74 -3.02 -16.69
C GLY A 5 -1.86 -3.95 -17.19
N PRO A 6 -1.62 -4.74 -18.25
CA PRO A 6 -2.67 -5.53 -18.92
C PRO A 6 -3.50 -6.46 -18.02
N LYS A 7 -2.95 -6.88 -16.87
CA LYS A 7 -3.61 -7.73 -15.87
C LYS A 7 -4.01 -6.97 -14.59
N GLY A 8 -3.70 -5.68 -14.52
CA GLY A 8 -3.93 -4.79 -13.39
C GLY A 8 -5.31 -4.11 -13.46
N TRP A 9 -5.71 -3.54 -12.32
CA TRP A 9 -6.97 -2.83 -12.24
C TRP A 9 -6.93 -1.52 -13.05
N GLY A 10 -7.98 -1.26 -13.82
CA GLY A 10 -8.13 -0.02 -14.58
C GLY A 10 -7.46 -0.03 -15.96
N HIS A 11 -6.79 -1.10 -16.37
CA HIS A 11 -6.17 -1.19 -17.70
C HIS A 11 -7.16 -0.89 -18.83
N GLY A 12 -8.37 -1.43 -18.78
CA GLY A 12 -9.42 -1.17 -19.78
C GLY A 12 -9.82 0.31 -19.93
N ARG A 13 -9.44 1.19 -18.99
CA ARG A 13 -9.67 2.64 -19.08
C ARG A 13 -8.50 3.39 -19.69
N VAL A 14 -7.30 2.84 -19.60
CA VAL A 14 -6.06 3.54 -19.94
C VAL A 14 -5.32 2.94 -21.13
N GLY A 15 -5.60 1.68 -21.47
CA GLY A 15 -4.94 0.93 -22.53
C GLY A 15 -3.42 0.93 -22.35
N GLU A 16 -2.70 1.02 -23.47
CA GLU A 16 -1.23 1.01 -23.52
C GLU A 16 -0.56 2.18 -22.78
N ARG A 17 -1.31 3.23 -22.44
CA ARG A 17 -0.76 4.39 -21.71
C ARG A 17 -0.40 4.07 -20.25
N TYR A 18 -0.70 2.87 -19.75
CA TYR A 18 -0.32 2.48 -18.39
C TYR A 18 1.20 2.64 -18.14
N GLN A 19 2.04 2.50 -19.17
CA GLN A 19 3.48 2.70 -19.05
C GLN A 19 3.85 4.13 -18.64
N ASP A 20 3.03 5.13 -19.00
CA ASP A 20 3.32 6.54 -18.72
C ASP A 20 3.20 6.89 -17.23
N PHE A 21 2.42 6.13 -16.45
CA PHE A 21 2.05 6.56 -15.09
C PHE A 21 1.82 5.44 -14.08
N SER A 22 1.79 4.15 -14.46
CA SER A 22 1.59 3.06 -13.50
C SER A 22 2.80 2.98 -12.58
N PRO A 23 2.66 3.22 -11.25
CA PRO A 23 3.80 3.21 -10.34
C PRO A 23 4.61 1.91 -10.40
N PHE A 24 3.95 0.75 -10.46
CA PHE A 24 4.61 -0.54 -10.53
C PHE A 24 5.52 -0.71 -11.76
N HIS A 25 5.17 -0.09 -12.89
CA HIS A 25 5.93 -0.17 -14.13
C HIS A 25 7.03 0.91 -14.24
N ASN A 26 7.02 1.88 -13.33
CA ASN A 26 7.92 3.02 -13.36
C ASN A 26 8.83 3.09 -12.12
N VAL A 27 8.91 2.01 -11.34
CA VAL A 27 9.80 1.95 -10.16
C VAL A 27 11.23 2.22 -10.57
N SER A 28 11.85 3.16 -9.87
CA SER A 28 13.18 3.67 -10.15
C SER A 28 13.91 3.97 -8.84
N LYS A 29 15.25 3.95 -8.83
CA LYS A 29 16.06 4.17 -7.62
C LYS A 29 15.91 5.56 -6.96
N ASP A 30 15.24 6.50 -7.63
CA ASP A 30 14.93 7.83 -7.14
C ASP A 30 13.55 7.93 -6.45
N ASP A 31 12.75 6.87 -6.47
CA ASP A 31 11.47 6.83 -5.77
C ASP A 31 11.65 6.81 -4.24
N PRO A 32 10.65 7.29 -3.48
CA PRO A 32 10.68 7.25 -2.02
C PRO A 32 10.41 5.83 -1.48
N PRO A 33 10.80 5.54 -0.23
CA PRO A 33 10.39 4.31 0.45
C PRO A 33 8.86 4.27 0.64
N ALA A 34 8.28 3.06 0.68
CA ALA A 34 6.82 2.89 0.71
C ALA A 34 6.32 1.85 1.72
N ILE A 35 5.14 2.08 2.29
CA ILE A 35 4.37 1.07 3.03
C ILE A 35 3.01 0.86 2.35
N VAL A 36 2.63 -0.40 2.12
CA VAL A 36 1.40 -0.80 1.44
C VAL A 36 0.51 -1.61 2.38
N PHE A 37 -0.75 -1.20 2.49
CA PHE A 37 -1.80 -1.93 3.21
C PHE A 37 -2.80 -2.50 2.21
N LEU A 38 -3.03 -3.81 2.25
CA LEU A 38 -3.96 -4.48 1.33
C LEU A 38 -4.78 -5.53 2.07
N GLY A 39 -6.08 -5.61 1.79
CA GLY A 39 -6.93 -6.66 2.32
C GLY A 39 -6.84 -7.94 1.48
N SER A 40 -6.81 -9.13 2.10
CA SER A 40 -6.71 -10.39 1.33
C SER A 40 -7.98 -10.73 0.54
N ALA A 41 -9.12 -10.14 0.92
CA ALA A 41 -10.41 -10.28 0.23
C ALA A 41 -10.73 -9.08 -0.69
N ASP A 42 -9.73 -8.28 -1.06
CA ASP A 42 -9.88 -7.21 -2.04
C ASP A 42 -10.21 -7.79 -3.42
N LYS A 43 -11.38 -7.44 -3.95
CA LYS A 43 -11.87 -7.92 -5.27
C LYS A 43 -11.30 -7.15 -6.45
N LEU A 44 -10.66 -6.02 -6.20
CA LEU A 44 -10.10 -5.14 -7.24
C LEU A 44 -8.60 -5.41 -7.41
N ILE A 45 -7.88 -5.61 -6.31
CA ILE A 45 -6.42 -5.71 -6.29
C ILE A 45 -5.99 -7.04 -5.67
N PRO A 46 -5.44 -7.99 -6.45
CA PRO A 46 -4.91 -9.24 -5.92
C PRO A 46 -3.73 -9.01 -4.96
N VAL A 47 -3.61 -9.86 -3.93
CA VAL A 47 -2.48 -9.84 -2.98
C VAL A 47 -1.13 -9.93 -3.69
N LYS A 48 -1.06 -10.70 -4.77
CA LYS A 48 0.16 -10.84 -5.59
C LYS A 48 0.70 -9.49 -6.07
N THR A 49 -0.17 -8.55 -6.44
CA THR A 49 0.22 -7.23 -6.94
C THR A 49 1.03 -6.45 -5.90
N ALA A 50 0.66 -6.52 -4.61
CA ALA A 50 1.42 -5.84 -3.54
C ALA A 50 2.82 -6.43 -3.37
N PHE A 51 2.96 -7.75 -3.42
CA PHE A 51 4.27 -8.40 -3.30
C PHE A 51 5.15 -8.23 -4.54
N ASP A 52 4.55 -8.23 -5.74
CA ASP A 52 5.28 -7.93 -6.97
C ASP A 52 5.83 -6.49 -6.94
N PHE A 53 5.01 -5.52 -6.50
CA PHE A 53 5.44 -4.14 -6.30
C PHE A 53 6.59 -4.03 -5.28
N GLN A 54 6.45 -4.68 -4.12
CA GLN A 54 7.51 -4.74 -3.11
C GLN A 54 8.82 -5.32 -3.67
N LYS A 55 8.72 -6.38 -4.47
CA LYS A 55 9.88 -7.00 -5.12
C LYS A 55 10.56 -6.03 -6.08
N SER A 56 9.79 -5.27 -6.86
CA SER A 56 10.32 -4.25 -7.78
C SER A 56 11.06 -3.14 -7.02
N MET A 57 10.43 -2.58 -5.97
CA MET A 57 11.04 -1.58 -5.09
C MET A 57 12.36 -2.07 -4.49
N LYS A 58 12.38 -3.29 -3.95
CA LYS A 58 13.60 -3.89 -3.39
C LYS A 58 14.68 -4.12 -4.43
N ALA A 59 14.32 -4.52 -5.64
CA ALA A 59 15.27 -4.69 -6.74
C ALA A 59 15.90 -3.36 -7.19
N ALA A 60 15.16 -2.24 -7.04
CA ALA A 60 15.68 -0.89 -7.26
C ALA A 60 16.49 -0.33 -6.07
N GLY A 61 16.64 -1.10 -4.98
CA GLY A 61 17.38 -0.68 -3.78
C GLY A 61 16.56 0.16 -2.79
N LEU A 62 15.23 0.15 -2.90
CA LEU A 62 14.33 0.94 -2.06
C LEU A 62 13.70 0.10 -0.94
N GLU A 63 13.37 0.77 0.16
CA GLU A 63 12.59 0.16 1.24
C GLU A 63 11.11 0.07 0.86
N CYS A 64 10.53 -1.12 1.04
CA CYS A 64 9.10 -1.30 0.86
C CYS A 64 8.53 -2.33 1.85
N GLU A 65 7.56 -1.90 2.66
CA GLU A 65 6.77 -2.75 3.55
C GLU A 65 5.41 -3.10 2.94
N VAL A 66 4.97 -4.34 3.09
CA VAL A 66 3.63 -4.79 2.71
C VAL A 66 2.97 -5.44 3.92
N LYS A 67 1.77 -4.99 4.28
CA LYS A 67 0.95 -5.59 5.33
C LYS A 67 -0.38 -6.05 4.73
N ILE A 68 -0.60 -7.36 4.78
CA ILE A 68 -1.84 -7.98 4.32
C ILE A 68 -2.79 -8.12 5.51
N PHE A 69 -4.02 -7.64 5.34
CA PHE A 69 -5.08 -7.74 6.33
C PHE A 69 -6.04 -8.87 5.93
N GLU A 70 -5.97 -9.96 6.68
CA GLU A 70 -6.73 -11.18 6.37
C GLU A 70 -8.25 -10.93 6.39
N GLY A 71 -8.96 -11.44 5.38
CA GLY A 71 -10.41 -11.31 5.21
C GLY A 71 -10.91 -9.90 4.87
N MET A 72 -10.04 -8.89 4.80
CA MET A 72 -10.47 -7.50 4.61
C MET A 72 -10.75 -7.16 3.13
N PRO A 73 -11.82 -6.42 2.82
CA PRO A 73 -12.18 -6.03 1.46
C PRO A 73 -11.51 -4.72 1.01
N HIS A 74 -11.75 -4.29 -0.23
CA HIS A 74 -11.30 -2.99 -0.73
C HIS A 74 -11.79 -1.82 0.16
N GLY A 75 -10.87 -0.92 0.51
CA GLY A 75 -11.17 0.25 1.35
C GLY A 75 -11.52 -0.08 2.81
N PHE A 76 -11.06 -1.23 3.33
CA PHE A 76 -11.29 -1.66 4.72
C PHE A 76 -10.74 -0.70 5.78
N PHE A 77 -9.68 0.05 5.45
CA PHE A 77 -8.95 0.94 6.35
C PHE A 77 -9.62 2.30 6.57
N ASN A 78 -10.70 2.62 5.83
CA ASN A 78 -11.38 3.91 6.01
C ASN A 78 -11.98 4.05 7.41
N TYR A 79 -11.91 5.27 7.96
CA TYR A 79 -12.55 5.61 9.22
C TYR A 79 -14.06 5.30 9.19
N GLY A 80 -14.60 4.86 10.32
CA GLY A 80 -15.98 4.43 10.52
C GLY A 80 -16.26 2.96 10.17
N ARG A 81 -15.29 2.22 9.61
CA ARG A 81 -15.48 0.80 9.21
C ARG A 81 -14.89 -0.16 10.23
N ASN A 82 -15.49 -1.35 10.35
CA ASN A 82 -14.95 -2.46 11.16
C ASN A 82 -14.55 -2.05 12.59
N GLY A 83 -15.37 -1.22 13.25
CA GLY A 83 -15.09 -0.71 14.59
C GLY A 83 -13.85 0.18 14.69
N ASN A 84 -13.44 0.84 13.60
CA ASN A 84 -12.22 1.65 13.50
C ASN A 84 -10.89 0.91 13.74
N LYS A 85 -10.93 -0.41 13.95
CA LYS A 85 -9.72 -1.19 14.23
C LYS A 85 -8.71 -1.15 13.07
N PRO A 86 -9.08 -1.41 11.81
CA PRO A 86 -8.11 -1.36 10.72
C PRO A 86 -7.62 0.06 10.40
N TYR A 87 -8.48 1.07 10.58
CA TYR A 87 -8.05 2.47 10.50
C TYR A 87 -6.94 2.76 11.52
N TYR A 88 -7.16 2.38 12.79
CA TYR A 88 -6.15 2.54 13.84
C TYR A 88 -4.86 1.79 13.50
N GLU A 89 -4.95 0.52 13.11
CA GLU A 89 -3.79 -0.32 12.79
C GLU A 89 -2.98 0.23 11.60
N THR A 90 -3.65 0.67 10.54
CA THR A 90 -2.96 1.23 9.36
C THR A 90 -2.31 2.58 9.65
N VAL A 91 -2.97 3.48 10.40
CA VAL A 91 -2.39 4.78 10.77
C VAL A 91 -1.20 4.60 11.72
N VAL A 92 -1.30 3.72 12.72
CA VAL A 92 -0.18 3.42 13.65
C VAL A 92 0.98 2.76 12.91
N ALA A 93 0.71 1.86 11.96
CA ALA A 93 1.77 1.25 11.16
C ALA A 93 2.46 2.28 10.24
N ALA A 94 1.71 3.21 9.64
CA ALA A 94 2.27 4.28 8.84
C ALA A 94 3.14 5.22 9.69
N ASP A 95 2.66 5.63 10.87
CA ASP A 95 3.42 6.45 11.82
C ASP A 95 4.78 5.81 12.16
N ARG A 96 4.76 4.52 12.56
CA ARG A 96 5.99 3.77 12.88
C ARG A 96 6.95 3.63 11.69
N PHE A 97 6.41 3.47 10.48
CA PHE A 97 7.22 3.42 9.25
C PHE A 97 7.88 4.78 8.96
N LEU A 98 7.17 5.89 9.11
CA LEU A 98 7.75 7.23 8.96
C LEU A 98 8.77 7.53 10.07
N ALA A 99 8.54 7.04 11.28
CA ALA A 99 9.50 7.15 12.39
C ALA A 99 10.77 6.32 12.14
N SER A 100 10.68 5.11 11.56
CA SER A 100 11.87 4.31 11.22
C SER A 100 12.74 4.96 10.14
N LEU A 101 12.14 5.82 9.30
CA LEU A 101 12.86 6.66 8.33
C LEU A 101 13.45 7.95 8.95
N GLY A 102 13.21 8.19 10.24
CA GLY A 102 13.64 9.40 10.93
C GLY A 102 12.81 10.65 10.59
N TRP A 103 11.63 10.49 9.98
CA TRP A 103 10.76 11.62 9.59
C TRP A 103 9.79 12.04 10.69
N LEU A 104 9.50 11.14 11.61
CA LEU A 104 8.72 11.40 12.82
C LEU A 104 9.51 10.98 14.07
N SER A 105 9.13 11.54 15.21
CA SER A 105 9.74 11.25 16.51
C SER A 105 8.68 11.05 17.58
N GLY A 106 8.94 10.13 18.52
CA GLY A 106 8.01 9.79 19.59
C GLY A 106 7.13 8.58 19.26
N GLU A 107 6.26 8.20 20.19
CA GLU A 107 5.29 7.13 19.98
C GLU A 107 4.00 7.65 19.30
N PRO A 108 3.31 6.81 18.52
CA PRO A 108 2.02 7.16 17.93
C PRO A 108 1.01 7.60 18.99
N THR A 109 0.35 8.75 18.78
CA THR A 109 -0.60 9.33 19.76
C THR A 109 -2.06 9.00 19.48
N LEU A 110 -2.36 8.28 18.39
CA LEU A 110 -3.72 7.87 18.06
C LEU A 110 -4.26 6.93 19.14
N LYS A 111 -5.46 7.21 19.65
CA LYS A 111 -6.09 6.34 20.67
C LYS A 111 -6.72 5.12 19.99
N ALA A 112 -6.51 3.94 20.58
CA ALA A 112 -7.18 2.73 20.14
C ALA A 112 -8.71 2.90 20.21
N PRO A 113 -9.45 2.36 19.24
CA PRO A 113 -10.90 2.32 19.32
C PRO A 113 -11.34 1.49 20.53
N LYS A 114 -12.50 1.84 21.09
CA LYS A 114 -13.13 1.11 22.20
C LYS A 114 -13.66 -0.25 21.77
#